data_AF-A0A1H4LYN0-F1
#
_entry.id   AF-A0A1H4LYN0-F1
#
_cell.length_a   1.000
_cell.length_b   1.000
_cell.length_c   1.000
_cell.angle_alpha   90.00
_cell.angle_beta   90.00
_cell.angle_gamma   90.00
#
_symmetry.space_group_name_H-M   'P 1'
#
loop_
_entity.id
_entity.type
_entity.pdbx_description
1 polymer ?
#
loop_
_entity_poly.entity_id
_entity_poly.type
_entity_poly.pdbx_seq_one_letter_code
_entity_poly.pdbx_strand_id
1 'polypeptide(L)'
;MVGIGAVVIASVGGASAGVVAADPGTVVRTADSRPIVVIGASISTGYEVEGVVAYPRMISAIAGRSVYLSARSGAGYNDGAIAGLTRAAKIAERDPALVVVQAGSNDVGASTSAIDGQVRQVIATVRSQAPKAKVALITVFPSVHGSGPNARATEAAIVGAARAVDPSVSVISPLSEGWVYGTSSDGHPDAAAHQKLAERVAALA
;
A
#
# COMPACT_ATOMS: atom_id res chain seq x y z
N MET A 1 -76.42 -4.14 43.49
CA MET A 1 -75.88 -5.02 44.54
C MET A 1 -74.40 -4.71 44.70
N VAL A 2 -73.97 -4.45 45.95
CA VAL A 2 -72.67 -4.78 46.57
C VAL A 2 -71.40 -4.55 45.72
N GLY A 3 -70.36 -3.82 46.13
CA GLY A 3 -69.94 -3.24 47.39
C GLY A 3 -68.43 -2.92 47.32
N ILE A 4 -68.00 -1.92 48.09
CA ILE A 4 -66.77 -1.80 48.91
C ILE A 4 -65.46 -2.44 48.39
N GLY A 5 -64.37 -1.64 48.38
CA GLY A 5 -63.02 -2.18 48.60
C GLY A 5 -61.88 -1.23 48.27
N ALA A 6 -61.49 -0.37 49.22
CA ALA A 6 -60.18 0.27 49.20
C ALA A 6 -59.13 -0.69 49.79
N VAL A 7 -57.95 -0.79 49.18
CA VAL A 7 -56.73 -1.27 49.85
C VAL A 7 -55.56 -0.40 49.41
N VAL A 8 -55.00 0.33 50.38
CA VAL A 8 -53.66 0.92 50.32
C VAL A 8 -52.69 -0.14 50.82
N ILE A 9 -51.63 -0.43 50.05
CA ILE A 9 -50.43 -1.07 50.58
C ILE A 9 -49.26 -0.14 50.30
N ALA A 10 -48.74 0.46 51.36
CA ALA A 10 -47.41 1.03 51.36
C ALA A 10 -46.39 -0.10 51.49
N SER A 11 -45.40 -0.13 50.61
CA SER A 11 -44.15 -0.84 50.85
C SER A 11 -42.98 0.13 50.72
N VAL A 12 -42.31 0.32 51.85
CA VAL A 12 -41.00 0.94 52.00
C VAL A 12 -39.91 -0.08 51.64
N GLY A 13 -38.92 0.35 50.87
CA GLY A 13 -37.69 -0.37 50.57
C GLY A 13 -37.04 0.35 49.39
N GLY A 14 -35.96 1.11 49.56
CA GLY A 14 -34.68 0.64 50.05
C GLY A 14 -33.70 0.78 48.88
N ALA A 15 -32.70 1.63 49.05
CA ALA A 15 -31.81 2.12 48.00
C ALA A 15 -31.08 1.03 47.22
N SER A 16 -30.84 1.28 45.93
CA SER A 16 -29.50 1.18 45.35
C SER A 16 -29.47 2.00 44.07
N ALA A 17 -28.82 3.16 44.14
CA ALA A 17 -28.32 3.84 42.97
C ALA A 17 -27.36 2.87 42.28
N GLY A 18 -27.81 2.30 41.16
CA GLY A 18 -26.94 1.57 40.26
C GLY A 18 -25.92 2.56 39.71
N VAL A 19 -24.74 2.58 40.31
CA VAL A 19 -23.55 3.13 39.66
C VAL A 19 -23.31 2.24 38.46
N VAL A 20 -23.73 2.72 37.28
CA VAL A 20 -23.21 2.21 36.02
C VAL A 20 -21.71 2.53 36.03
N ALA A 21 -20.91 1.55 36.43
CA ALA A 21 -19.47 1.62 36.31
C ALA A 21 -19.15 1.80 34.82
N ALA A 22 -18.69 3.00 34.44
CA ALA A 22 -18.10 3.24 33.15
C ALA A 22 -16.87 2.34 33.04
N ASP A 23 -16.84 1.50 32.01
CA ASP A 23 -15.74 0.58 31.74
C ASP A 23 -14.43 1.38 31.55
N PRO A 24 -13.44 1.26 32.45
CA PRO A 24 -12.19 2.00 32.32
C PRO A 24 -11.34 1.35 31.24
N GLY A 25 -11.39 1.92 30.04
CA GLY A 25 -10.29 1.76 29.08
C GLY A 25 -10.63 1.05 27.78
N THR A 26 -11.76 1.39 27.13
CA THR A 26 -11.76 1.30 25.67
C THR A 26 -10.81 2.37 25.15
N VAL A 27 -9.52 2.03 25.04
CA VAL A 27 -8.57 2.80 24.24
C VAL A 27 -9.12 2.73 22.81
N VAL A 28 -9.85 3.77 22.40
CA VAL A 28 -10.13 3.99 21.00
C VAL A 28 -8.75 4.16 20.37
N ARG A 29 -8.21 3.09 19.78
CA ARG A 29 -7.08 3.23 18.86
C ARG A 29 -7.60 4.16 17.78
N THR A 30 -7.18 5.42 17.81
CA THR A 30 -7.34 6.30 16.66
C THR A 30 -6.75 5.54 15.49
N ALA A 31 -7.62 5.09 14.57
CA ALA A 31 -7.18 4.39 13.39
C ALA A 31 -6.17 5.32 12.71
N ASP A 32 -4.93 4.84 12.54
CA ASP A 32 -3.92 5.58 11.80
C ASP A 32 -4.56 5.94 10.45
N SER A 33 -4.73 7.22 10.16
CA SER A 33 -5.39 7.72 8.94
C SER A 33 -4.41 8.34 7.96
N ARG A 34 -3.09 8.23 8.24
CA ARG A 34 -2.04 8.76 7.39
C ARG A 34 -2.15 8.20 5.97
N PRO A 35 -1.81 9.01 4.94
CA PRO A 35 -2.00 8.61 3.56
C PRO A 35 -1.05 7.49 3.14
N ILE A 36 -1.31 6.95 1.96
CA ILE A 36 -0.39 6.08 1.23
C ILE A 36 0.20 6.92 0.09
N VAL A 37 1.51 6.83 -0.12
CA VAL A 37 2.19 7.43 -1.27
C VAL A 37 2.61 6.33 -2.23
N VAL A 38 2.16 6.41 -3.48
CA VAL A 38 2.57 5.52 -4.56
C VAL A 38 3.52 6.26 -5.49
N ILE A 39 4.72 5.74 -5.65
CA ILE A 39 5.72 6.18 -6.63
C ILE A 39 5.81 5.07 -7.68
N GLY A 40 5.64 5.36 -8.97
CA GLY A 40 5.74 4.26 -9.92
C GLY A 40 5.76 4.55 -11.41
N ALA A 41 5.65 3.46 -12.16
CA ALA A 41 5.73 3.43 -13.62
C ALA A 41 4.33 3.30 -14.25
N SER A 42 4.26 2.74 -15.47
CA SER A 42 3.02 2.60 -16.26
C SER A 42 1.90 1.87 -15.52
N ILE A 43 2.23 0.83 -14.75
CA ILE A 43 1.24 0.08 -13.98
C ILE A 43 0.63 0.96 -12.88
N SER A 44 1.42 1.80 -12.20
CA SER A 44 0.85 2.80 -11.27
C SER A 44 0.06 3.90 -11.96
N THR A 45 0.34 4.22 -13.23
CA THR A 45 -0.52 5.17 -13.98
C THR A 45 -1.86 4.58 -14.38
N GLY A 46 -2.03 3.26 -14.30
CA GLY A 46 -3.20 2.55 -14.83
C GLY A 46 -3.17 2.39 -16.35
N TYR A 47 -1.98 2.33 -16.95
CA TYR A 47 -1.84 2.13 -18.39
C TYR A 47 -2.54 0.82 -18.81
N GLU A 48 -3.27 0.85 -19.93
CA GLU A 48 -4.14 -0.22 -20.46
C GLU A 48 -5.39 -0.58 -19.61
N VAL A 49 -5.69 0.16 -18.55
CA VAL A 49 -6.93 -0.01 -17.79
C VAL A 49 -7.61 1.33 -17.51
N GLU A 50 -8.92 1.32 -17.22
CA GLU A 50 -9.59 2.56 -16.80
C GLU A 50 -9.02 3.04 -15.46
N GLY A 51 -8.87 4.36 -15.29
CA GLY A 51 -8.25 4.90 -14.08
C GLY A 51 -8.95 4.51 -12.77
N VAL A 52 -10.25 4.22 -12.81
CA VAL A 52 -11.03 3.71 -11.65
C VAL A 52 -10.68 2.28 -11.27
N VAL A 53 -10.19 1.48 -12.22
CA VAL A 53 -9.74 0.10 -11.98
C VAL A 53 -8.23 -0.01 -11.76
N ALA A 54 -7.49 1.10 -11.85
CA ALA A 54 -6.08 1.12 -11.53
C ALA A 54 -5.86 0.94 -10.02
N TYR A 55 -4.95 0.04 -9.67
CA TYR A 55 -4.68 -0.35 -8.28
C TYR A 55 -4.50 0.83 -7.28
N PRO A 56 -3.86 1.98 -7.61
CA PRO A 56 -3.75 3.09 -6.67
C PRO A 56 -5.10 3.67 -6.24
N ARG A 57 -6.08 3.71 -7.14
CA ARG A 57 -7.44 4.17 -6.82
C ARG A 57 -8.18 3.14 -5.98
N MET A 58 -8.05 1.86 -6.31
CA MET A 58 -8.66 0.77 -5.55
C MET A 58 -8.12 0.68 -4.12
N ILE A 59 -6.83 0.98 -3.87
CA ILE A 59 -6.26 1.03 -2.51
C ILE A 59 -7.07 1.98 -1.62
N SER A 60 -7.43 3.17 -2.10
CA SER A 60 -8.21 4.11 -1.30
C SER A 60 -9.58 3.55 -0.90
N ALA A 61 -10.24 2.82 -1.80
CA ALA A 61 -11.52 2.18 -1.51
C ALA A 61 -11.39 1.03 -0.50
N ILE A 62 -10.33 0.23 -0.60
CA ILE A 62 -10.11 -0.96 0.25
C ILE A 62 -9.57 -0.55 1.64
N ALA A 63 -8.57 0.32 1.70
CA ALA A 63 -7.87 0.68 2.93
C ALA A 63 -8.54 1.83 3.70
N GLY A 64 -9.49 2.55 3.09
CA GLY A 64 -10.09 3.75 3.69
C GLY A 64 -9.10 4.90 3.91
N ARG A 65 -7.98 4.91 3.17
CA ARG A 65 -6.91 5.91 3.25
C ARG A 65 -6.80 6.70 1.96
N SER A 66 -6.41 7.97 2.06
CA SER A 66 -6.07 8.75 0.85
C SER A 66 -4.79 8.21 0.22
N VAL A 67 -4.77 8.17 -1.11
CA VAL A 67 -3.61 7.75 -1.90
C VAL A 67 -3.10 8.94 -2.71
N TYR A 68 -1.83 9.28 -2.52
CA TYR A 68 -1.12 10.22 -3.39
C TYR A 68 -0.32 9.44 -4.43
N LEU A 69 -0.43 9.82 -5.70
CA LEU A 69 0.21 9.14 -6.81
C LEU A 69 1.26 10.05 -7.49
N SER A 70 2.50 9.58 -7.55
CA SER A 70 3.60 10.17 -8.33
C SER A 70 4.11 9.12 -9.32
N ALA A 71 3.56 9.08 -10.53
CA ALA A 71 3.89 8.04 -11.49
C ALA A 71 4.04 8.58 -12.93
N ARG A 72 4.87 7.88 -13.72
CA ARG A 72 5.09 8.18 -15.15
C ARG A 72 5.27 6.87 -15.92
N SER A 73 4.52 6.69 -17.01
CA SER A 73 4.73 5.55 -17.92
C SER A 73 6.17 5.50 -18.42
N GLY A 74 6.72 4.28 -18.52
CA GLY A 74 8.12 4.06 -18.90
C GLY A 74 9.17 4.43 -17.85
N ALA A 75 8.80 4.90 -16.64
CA ALA A 75 9.77 5.19 -15.59
C ALA A 75 10.53 3.91 -15.17
N GLY A 76 11.84 4.04 -15.00
CA GLY A 76 12.72 3.00 -14.45
C GLY A 76 13.59 3.53 -13.32
N TYR A 77 14.32 2.61 -12.68
CA TYR A 77 15.42 2.96 -11.81
C TYR A 77 16.64 3.42 -12.62
N ASN A 78 16.98 2.70 -13.69
CA ASN A 78 18.19 2.91 -14.48
C ASN A 78 18.23 4.29 -15.17
N ASP A 79 17.08 4.84 -15.57
CA ASP A 79 16.97 6.18 -16.17
C ASP A 79 16.83 7.31 -15.13
N GLY A 80 16.83 6.98 -13.83
CA GLY A 80 16.67 7.92 -12.73
C GLY A 80 15.26 8.49 -12.55
N ALA A 81 14.27 8.04 -13.34
CA ALA A 81 12.92 8.57 -13.29
C ALA A 81 12.24 8.31 -11.94
N ILE A 82 12.42 7.11 -11.36
CA ILE A 82 11.85 6.78 -10.06
C ILE A 82 12.45 7.66 -8.95
N ALA A 83 13.75 8.00 -9.02
CA ALA A 83 14.36 8.94 -8.09
C ALA A 83 13.77 10.35 -8.23
N GLY A 84 13.49 10.80 -9.47
CA GLY A 84 12.79 12.06 -9.74
C GLY A 84 11.37 12.08 -9.15
N LEU A 85 10.59 11.03 -9.40
CA LEU A 85 9.22 10.88 -8.90
C LEU A 85 9.17 10.79 -7.37
N THR A 86 10.15 10.15 -6.74
CA THR A 86 10.32 10.09 -5.29
C THR A 86 10.47 11.50 -4.70
N ARG A 87 11.34 12.35 -5.30
CA ARG A 87 11.52 13.74 -4.86
C ARG A 87 10.25 14.58 -5.07
N ALA A 88 9.59 14.41 -6.23
CA ALA A 88 8.37 15.14 -6.56
C ALA A 88 7.17 14.74 -5.67
N ALA A 89 7.22 13.58 -5.01
CA ALA A 89 6.12 13.09 -4.18
C ALA A 89 5.94 13.84 -2.86
N LYS A 90 6.91 14.68 -2.45
CA LYS A 90 6.88 15.47 -1.22
C LYS A 90 6.56 14.61 0.02
N ILE A 91 7.23 13.47 0.14
CA ILE A 91 6.90 12.41 1.12
C ILE A 91 6.84 12.96 2.55
N ALA A 92 7.81 13.80 2.94
CA ALA A 92 7.86 14.38 4.29
C ALA A 92 6.65 15.26 4.61
N GLU A 93 6.16 16.04 3.65
CA GLU A 93 4.97 16.89 3.82
C GLU A 93 3.69 16.06 3.93
N ARG A 94 3.69 14.83 3.42
CA ARG A 94 2.52 13.94 3.41
C ARG A 94 2.42 13.07 4.66
N ASP A 95 3.51 12.87 5.40
CA ASP A 95 3.61 11.94 6.55
C ASP A 95 2.86 10.62 6.33
N PRO A 96 3.24 9.80 5.32
CA PRO A 96 2.48 8.61 4.98
C PRO A 96 2.63 7.48 6.00
N ALA A 97 1.60 6.62 6.10
CA ALA A 97 1.71 5.33 6.78
C ALA A 97 2.50 4.31 5.95
N LEU A 98 2.44 4.42 4.62
CA LEU A 98 3.03 3.49 3.68
C LEU A 98 3.51 4.22 2.42
N VAL A 99 4.72 3.89 1.97
CA VAL A 99 5.24 4.29 0.65
C VAL A 99 5.39 3.03 -0.21
N VAL A 100 4.74 3.04 -1.37
CA VAL A 100 4.80 1.96 -2.36
C VAL A 100 5.65 2.45 -3.52
N VAL A 101 6.66 1.66 -3.89
CA VAL A 101 7.50 1.93 -5.07
C VAL A 101 7.27 0.82 -6.10
N GLN A 102 6.67 1.17 -7.23
CA GLN A 102 6.36 0.24 -8.33
C GLN A 102 7.26 0.53 -9.54
N ALA A 103 8.21 -0.35 -9.81
CA ALA A 103 9.11 -0.25 -10.96
C ALA A 103 9.87 -1.57 -11.17
N GLY A 104 10.67 -1.64 -12.25
CA GLY A 104 11.55 -2.78 -12.53
C GLY A 104 11.30 -3.43 -13.89
N SER A 105 10.07 -3.40 -14.41
CA SER A 105 9.81 -3.98 -15.74
C SER A 105 10.61 -3.25 -16.84
N ASN A 106 10.60 -1.91 -16.84
CA ASN A 106 11.36 -1.10 -17.82
C ASN A 106 12.89 -1.18 -17.61
N ASP A 107 13.34 -1.77 -16.51
CA ASP A 107 14.76 -1.93 -16.17
C ASP A 107 15.32 -3.29 -16.65
N VAL A 108 14.48 -4.18 -17.17
CA VAL A 108 14.91 -5.51 -17.63
C VAL A 108 15.94 -5.38 -18.76
N GLY A 109 17.13 -5.92 -18.52
CA GLY A 109 18.26 -5.87 -19.45
C GLY A 109 19.21 -4.69 -19.22
N ALA A 110 18.90 -3.78 -18.29
CA ALA A 110 19.83 -2.74 -17.85
C ALA A 110 20.90 -3.28 -16.90
N SER A 111 21.90 -2.45 -16.59
CA SER A 111 22.97 -2.80 -15.65
C SER A 111 22.41 -2.96 -14.23
N THR A 112 22.62 -4.14 -13.64
CA THR A 112 22.18 -4.44 -12.26
C THR A 112 22.90 -3.58 -11.22
N SER A 113 24.14 -3.14 -11.47
CA SER A 113 24.84 -2.21 -10.57
C SER A 113 24.26 -0.80 -10.61
N ALA A 114 23.80 -0.34 -11.78
CA ALA A 114 23.11 0.94 -11.91
C ALA A 114 21.74 0.90 -11.21
N ILE A 115 21.00 -0.20 -11.40
CA ILE A 115 19.73 -0.45 -10.68
C ILE A 115 19.97 -0.48 -9.17
N ASP A 116 20.99 -1.19 -8.68
CA ASP A 116 21.31 -1.27 -7.24
C ASP A 116 21.55 0.13 -6.64
N GLY A 117 22.42 0.94 -7.26
CA GLY A 117 22.71 2.29 -6.78
C GLY A 117 21.46 3.19 -6.75
N GLN A 118 20.63 3.13 -7.78
CA GLN A 118 19.41 3.95 -7.87
C GLN A 118 18.34 3.51 -6.86
N VAL A 119 18.15 2.20 -6.68
CA VAL A 119 17.22 1.68 -5.68
C VAL A 119 17.65 2.07 -4.27
N ARG A 120 18.94 1.93 -3.94
CA ARG A 120 19.47 2.39 -2.64
C ARG A 120 19.18 3.86 -2.39
N GLN A 121 19.41 4.71 -3.40
CA GLN A 121 19.13 6.14 -3.31
C GLN A 121 17.65 6.42 -3.07
N VAL A 122 16.75 5.74 -3.79
CA VAL A 122 15.30 5.88 -3.63
C VAL A 122 14.87 5.49 -2.22
N ILE A 123 15.27 4.30 -1.75
CA ILE A 123 14.86 3.82 -0.42
C ILE A 123 15.46 4.67 0.70
N ALA A 124 16.71 5.11 0.58
CA ALA A 124 17.32 6.03 1.54
C ALA A 124 16.57 7.36 1.61
N THR A 125 16.13 7.90 0.46
CA THR A 125 15.31 9.12 0.39
C THR A 125 13.98 8.92 1.09
N VAL A 126 13.28 7.81 0.80
CA VAL A 126 12.00 7.48 1.45
C VAL A 126 12.18 7.36 2.96
N ARG A 127 13.22 6.68 3.43
CA ARG A 127 13.51 6.50 4.86
C ARG A 127 13.82 7.81 5.57
N SER A 128 14.58 8.69 4.92
CA SER A 128 14.87 10.03 5.43
C SER A 128 13.62 10.89 5.53
N GLN A 129 12.72 10.82 4.55
CA GLN A 129 11.53 11.67 4.48
C GLN A 129 10.33 11.12 5.26
N ALA A 130 10.24 9.80 5.46
CA ALA A 130 9.18 9.15 6.24
C ALA A 130 9.76 7.98 7.06
N PRO A 131 10.48 8.28 8.16
CA PRO A 131 11.14 7.25 8.97
C PRO A 131 10.17 6.27 9.65
N LYS A 132 8.89 6.64 9.78
CA LYS A 132 7.83 5.82 10.39
C LYS A 132 6.95 5.10 9.38
N ALA A 133 7.10 5.36 8.08
CA ALA A 133 6.29 4.71 7.07
C ALA A 133 6.76 3.27 6.85
N LYS A 134 5.84 2.35 6.64
CA LYS A 134 6.17 1.07 5.98
C LYS A 134 6.62 1.36 4.55
N VAL A 135 7.43 0.48 3.97
CA VAL A 135 7.80 0.55 2.55
C VAL A 135 7.46 -0.76 1.88
N ALA A 136 6.81 -0.66 0.72
CA ALA A 136 6.48 -1.79 -0.13
C ALA A 136 7.07 -1.60 -1.52
N LEU A 137 7.61 -2.67 -2.08
CA LEU A 137 8.03 -2.74 -3.48
C LEU A 137 7.00 -3.54 -4.26
N ILE A 138 6.64 -3.05 -5.44
CA ILE A 138 6.00 -3.85 -6.48
C ILE A 138 7.00 -3.98 -7.61
N THR A 139 7.49 -5.19 -7.84
CA THR A 139 8.65 -5.44 -8.71
C THR A 139 8.22 -5.87 -10.12
N VAL A 140 9.00 -6.74 -10.77
CA VAL A 140 8.92 -7.04 -12.20
C VAL A 140 7.64 -7.81 -12.52
N PHE A 141 6.93 -7.34 -13.55
CA PHE A 141 5.81 -8.08 -14.15
C PHE A 141 6.33 -8.93 -15.31
N PRO A 142 6.27 -10.28 -15.21
CA PRO A 142 6.83 -11.16 -16.24
C PRO A 142 6.16 -11.04 -17.61
N SER A 143 4.95 -10.50 -17.70
CA SER A 143 4.23 -10.33 -18.95
C SER A 143 4.74 -9.20 -19.84
N VAL A 144 5.44 -8.21 -19.28
CA VAL A 144 5.88 -7.02 -20.02
C VAL A 144 7.17 -7.28 -20.81
N HIS A 145 8.17 -7.91 -20.17
CA HIS A 145 9.49 -8.20 -20.79
C HIS A 145 9.94 -9.65 -20.59
N GLY A 146 9.03 -10.56 -20.24
CA GLY A 146 9.32 -11.96 -20.00
C GLY A 146 9.82 -12.27 -18.58
N SER A 147 10.04 -13.56 -18.31
CA SER A 147 10.45 -14.11 -17.01
C SER A 147 11.86 -14.74 -17.01
N GLY A 148 12.64 -14.41 -18.05
CA GLY A 148 13.99 -14.96 -18.28
C GLY A 148 15.05 -14.46 -17.29
N PRO A 149 16.33 -14.86 -17.50
CA PRO A 149 17.43 -14.53 -16.60
C PRO A 149 17.59 -13.03 -16.32
N ASN A 150 17.41 -12.16 -17.33
CA ASN A 150 17.52 -10.71 -17.16
C ASN A 150 16.44 -10.15 -16.24
N ALA A 151 15.20 -10.64 -16.33
CA ALA A 151 14.11 -10.22 -15.46
C ALA A 151 14.38 -10.62 -14.00
N ARG A 152 14.89 -11.84 -13.79
CA ARG A 152 15.26 -12.33 -12.46
C ARG A 152 16.44 -11.59 -11.86
N ALA A 153 17.46 -11.29 -12.67
CA ALA A 153 18.62 -10.50 -12.24
C ALA A 153 18.21 -9.06 -11.87
N THR A 154 17.32 -8.45 -12.65
CA THR A 154 16.75 -7.13 -12.38
C THR A 154 16.00 -7.10 -11.06
N GLU A 155 15.09 -8.06 -10.85
CA GLU A 155 14.34 -8.16 -9.60
C GLU A 155 15.24 -8.42 -8.39
N ALA A 156 16.22 -9.33 -8.53
CA ALA A 156 17.18 -9.61 -7.46
C ALA A 156 18.00 -8.37 -7.08
N ALA A 157 18.43 -7.57 -8.06
CA ALA A 157 19.10 -6.30 -7.82
C ALA A 157 18.20 -5.32 -7.07
N ILE A 158 16.94 -5.16 -7.47
CA ILE A 158 15.97 -4.27 -6.81
C ILE A 158 15.73 -4.70 -5.35
N VAL A 159 15.38 -5.97 -5.14
CA VAL A 159 15.05 -6.48 -3.80
C VAL A 159 16.28 -6.47 -2.89
N GLY A 160 17.44 -6.88 -3.41
CA GLY A 160 18.70 -6.88 -2.66
C GLY A 160 19.12 -5.46 -2.25
N ALA A 161 19.10 -4.52 -3.18
CA ALA A 161 19.45 -3.12 -2.94
C ALA A 161 18.52 -2.46 -1.91
N ALA A 162 17.21 -2.68 -2.03
CA ALA A 162 16.24 -2.13 -1.11
C ALA A 162 16.42 -2.70 0.31
N ARG A 163 16.56 -4.03 0.44
CA ARG A 163 16.77 -4.69 1.74
C ARG A 163 18.09 -4.33 2.39
N ALA A 164 19.11 -4.00 1.61
CA ALA A 164 20.38 -3.51 2.14
C ALA A 164 20.26 -2.13 2.82
N VAL A 165 19.27 -1.31 2.46
CA VAL A 165 18.99 -0.01 3.10
C VAL A 165 17.93 -0.16 4.19
N ASP A 166 16.87 -0.92 3.92
CA ASP A 166 15.80 -1.19 4.86
C ASP A 166 15.42 -2.68 4.81
N PRO A 167 15.88 -3.49 5.78
CA PRO A 167 15.55 -4.92 5.84
C PRO A 167 14.05 -5.22 6.01
N SER A 168 13.25 -4.24 6.41
CA SER A 168 11.81 -4.40 6.67
C SER A 168 10.91 -4.18 5.45
N VAL A 169 11.48 -3.84 4.28
CA VAL A 169 10.69 -3.63 3.06
C VAL A 169 9.85 -4.87 2.72
N SER A 170 8.56 -4.63 2.52
CA SER A 170 7.64 -5.65 1.99
C SER A 170 7.81 -5.74 0.48
N VAL A 171 7.77 -6.95 -0.07
CA VAL A 171 7.94 -7.18 -1.51
C VAL A 171 6.69 -7.87 -2.04
N ILE A 172 6.09 -7.27 -3.07
CA ILE A 172 5.03 -7.85 -3.89
C ILE A 172 5.66 -8.11 -5.25
N SER A 173 5.96 -9.37 -5.56
CA SER A 173 6.71 -9.74 -6.76
C SER A 173 5.88 -10.64 -7.67
N PRO A 174 5.27 -10.09 -8.74
CA PRO A 174 4.57 -10.92 -9.72
C PRO A 174 5.48 -11.99 -10.36
N LEU A 175 6.78 -11.68 -10.55
CA LEU A 175 7.75 -12.61 -11.12
C LEU A 175 8.13 -13.74 -10.17
N SER A 176 8.65 -13.44 -8.98
CA SER A 176 9.11 -14.47 -8.02
C SER A 176 7.94 -15.22 -7.36
N GLU A 177 6.79 -14.60 -7.20
CA GLU A 177 5.59 -15.28 -6.69
C GLU A 177 4.86 -16.10 -7.78
N GLY A 178 5.33 -16.07 -9.03
CA GLY A 178 4.76 -16.86 -10.12
C GLY A 178 3.31 -16.51 -10.43
N TRP A 179 2.98 -15.21 -10.44
CA TRP A 179 1.61 -14.78 -10.67
C TRP A 179 1.11 -15.21 -12.04
N VAL A 180 -0.12 -15.74 -12.06
CA VAL A 180 -0.93 -15.97 -13.26
C VAL A 180 -2.03 -14.92 -13.29
N TYR A 181 -2.12 -14.16 -14.38
CA TYR A 181 -3.07 -13.06 -14.57
C TYR A 181 -3.29 -12.80 -16.06
N GLY A 182 -4.43 -12.18 -16.39
CA GLY A 182 -4.68 -11.69 -17.74
C GLY A 182 -3.93 -10.39 -18.01
N THR A 183 -3.70 -10.10 -19.29
CA THR A 183 -2.90 -8.96 -19.71
C THR A 183 -3.53 -8.26 -20.91
N SER A 184 -3.20 -6.99 -21.10
CA SER A 184 -3.37 -6.27 -22.36
C SER A 184 -2.50 -6.88 -23.46
N SER A 185 -2.67 -6.37 -24.68
CA SER A 185 -1.90 -6.80 -25.86
C SER A 185 -0.38 -6.56 -25.75
N ASP A 186 0.04 -5.57 -24.97
CA ASP A 186 1.45 -5.23 -24.72
C ASP A 186 1.98 -5.80 -23.39
N GLY A 187 1.19 -6.66 -22.73
CA GLY A 187 1.60 -7.37 -21.53
C GLY A 187 1.35 -6.63 -20.22
N HIS A 188 0.74 -5.43 -20.20
CA HIS A 188 0.33 -4.80 -18.94
C HIS A 188 -0.74 -5.63 -18.21
N PRO A 189 -0.74 -5.65 -16.87
CA PRO A 189 -1.72 -6.39 -16.08
C PRO A 189 -3.14 -5.90 -16.33
N ASP A 190 -4.10 -6.83 -16.42
CA ASP A 190 -5.51 -6.49 -16.53
C ASP A 190 -6.13 -5.96 -15.22
N ALA A 191 -7.41 -5.61 -15.27
CA ALA A 191 -8.15 -5.10 -14.11
C ALA A 191 -8.14 -6.05 -12.90
N ALA A 192 -8.15 -7.37 -13.11
CA ALA A 192 -8.13 -8.36 -12.03
C ALA A 192 -6.74 -8.39 -11.34
N ALA A 193 -5.66 -8.28 -12.10
CA ALA A 193 -4.32 -8.12 -11.56
C ALA A 193 -4.16 -6.79 -10.80
N HIS A 194 -4.74 -5.69 -11.31
CA HIS A 194 -4.78 -4.43 -10.58
C HIS A 194 -5.54 -4.55 -9.25
N GLN A 195 -6.67 -5.25 -9.21
CA GLN A 195 -7.38 -5.53 -7.97
C GLN A 195 -6.51 -6.31 -6.98
N LYS A 196 -5.85 -7.39 -7.43
CA LYS A 196 -4.92 -8.17 -6.60
C LYS A 196 -3.79 -7.32 -6.03
N LEU A 197 -3.22 -6.41 -6.82
CA LEU A 197 -2.22 -5.45 -6.33
C LEU A 197 -2.79 -4.54 -5.24
N ALA A 198 -4.00 -4.02 -5.45
CA ALA A 198 -4.64 -3.12 -4.50
C ALA A 198 -4.90 -3.80 -3.16
N GLU A 199 -5.41 -5.03 -3.18
CA GLU A 199 -5.62 -5.85 -1.97
C GLU A 199 -4.31 -6.12 -1.23
N ARG A 200 -3.26 -6.51 -1.96
CA ARG A 200 -1.94 -6.78 -1.38
C ARG A 200 -1.32 -5.54 -0.75
N VAL A 201 -1.47 -4.36 -1.37
CA VAL A 201 -0.96 -3.11 -0.81
C VAL A 201 -1.82 -2.66 0.37
N ALA A 202 -3.14 -2.73 0.27
CA ALA A 202 -4.04 -2.36 1.34
C ALA A 202 -3.83 -3.20 2.61
N ALA A 203 -3.50 -4.48 2.48
CA ALA A 203 -3.16 -5.36 3.60
C ALA A 203 -1.87 -4.94 4.35
N LEU A 204 -1.02 -4.10 3.73
CA LEU A 204 0.18 -3.56 4.37
C LEU A 204 -0.08 -2.22 5.09
N ALA A 205 -1.20 -1.57 4.82
CA ALA A 205 -1.51 -0.22 5.32
C ALA A 205 -2.09 -0.22 6.74
#